data_AF-A0A150FZ73-F1
#
_entry.id   AF-A0A150FZ73-F1
#
_cell.length_a   1.000
_cell.length_b   1.000
_cell.length_c   1.000
_cell.angle_alpha   90.00
_cell.angle_beta   90.00
_cell.angle_gamma   90.00
#
_symmetry.space_group_name_H-M   'P 1'
#
loop_
_entity.id
_entity.type
_entity.pdbx_description
1 polymer ?
#
loop_
_entity_poly.entity_id
_entity_poly.type
_entity_poly.pdbx_seq_one_letter_code
_entity_poly.pdbx_strand_id
1 'polypeptide(L)'
;MLADGIIEPSTSAWSSPVVVVPKRDTGELRFCVDMRRINEVTRTVRYPLGHIQDILDRVAPPAGQTRYYSSLDLKSGFWQVPMADEASKDRVSFHTATSQWRYKVMPMGLKNSPAVFAELMRRVLAPVLPGSVPVGGDKGTHQAEACAMVYLDDILIFSPDIISHIQHLQLVFDLLRLASLKAAIKKCEFGQQRIQFLGHVLDGINGTVAPSPRNVAVIAAYPSPRNVRQVRALLGTVGYYRSFVPGFSLIARPLFDLLKKDAPWAWGPSQEQAFQTLKGALTSEPILRAPDFDRHFYVQTDFCQSAVAACLAQKGADGKEYAVQFASKKLTPAQMCWSSAAAVVSSFVRTNDGPFLRFWTNA
;
A
#
# COMPACT_ATOMS: atom_id res chain seq x y z
N MET A 1 24.92 -5.33 16.77
CA MET A 1 25.21 -5.91 15.44
C MET A 1 26.17 -7.09 15.52
N LEU A 2 27.44 -6.90 15.91
CA LEU A 2 28.39 -8.01 16.01
C LEU A 2 27.97 -9.04 17.06
N ALA A 3 27.64 -8.59 18.28
CA ALA A 3 27.11 -9.45 19.34
C ALA A 3 25.81 -10.18 18.95
N ASP A 4 25.02 -9.59 18.05
CA ASP A 4 23.76 -10.17 17.56
C ASP A 4 23.96 -11.11 16.36
N GLY A 5 25.20 -11.32 15.91
CA GLY A 5 25.51 -12.18 14.76
C GLY A 5 25.03 -11.65 13.40
N ILE A 6 24.74 -10.35 13.30
CA ILE A 6 24.25 -9.69 12.06
C ILE A 6 25.40 -9.46 11.07
N ILE A 7 26.59 -9.17 11.60
CA ILE A 7 27.80 -8.85 10.82
C ILE A 7 28.98 -9.72 11.28
N GLU A 8 29.98 -9.84 10.42
CA GLU A 8 31.25 -10.51 10.69
C GLU A 8 32.42 -9.76 10.03
N PRO A 9 33.68 -9.99 10.45
CA PRO A 9 34.85 -9.40 9.81
C PRO A 9 34.90 -9.72 8.31
N SER A 10 35.40 -8.78 7.51
CA SER A 10 35.45 -8.90 6.05
C SER A 10 36.80 -8.46 5.51
N THR A 11 37.31 -9.20 4.52
CA THR A 11 38.47 -8.83 3.69
C THR A 11 38.05 -8.62 2.23
N SER A 12 36.77 -8.36 1.99
CA SER A 12 36.22 -8.22 0.64
C SER A 12 36.82 -7.02 -0.11
N ALA A 13 36.97 -7.13 -1.42
CA ALA A 13 37.30 -5.99 -2.28
C ALA A 13 36.14 -4.97 -2.36
N TRP A 14 34.93 -5.37 -1.98
CA TRP A 14 33.78 -4.47 -1.90
C TRP A 14 33.79 -3.72 -0.56
N SER A 15 33.49 -2.42 -0.62
CA SER A 15 33.39 -1.62 0.60
C SER A 15 32.48 -0.42 0.38
N SER A 16 31.40 -0.36 1.14
CA SER A 16 30.46 0.76 1.16
C SER A 16 30.66 1.63 2.40
N PRO A 17 30.47 2.95 2.32
CA PRO A 17 30.64 3.84 3.46
C PRO A 17 29.45 3.74 4.43
N VAL A 18 29.72 4.01 5.70
CA VAL A 18 28.72 4.09 6.77
C VAL A 18 28.26 5.54 6.94
N VAL A 19 26.95 5.72 7.09
CA VAL A 19 26.32 7.00 7.43
C VAL A 19 25.51 6.82 8.70
N VAL A 20 25.73 7.69 9.68
CA VAL A 20 24.98 7.69 10.94
C VAL A 20 23.95 8.81 10.88
N VAL A 21 22.67 8.48 11.02
CA VAL A 21 21.57 9.45 10.91
C VAL A 21 20.71 9.41 12.17
N PRO A 22 20.43 10.54 12.83
CA PRO A 22 19.51 10.55 13.97
C PRO A 22 18.08 10.21 13.51
N LYS A 23 17.40 9.35 14.26
CA LYS A 23 15.95 9.14 14.10
C LYS A 23 15.23 10.44 14.45
N ARG A 24 14.29 10.86 13.60
CA ARG A 24 13.53 12.11 13.79
C ARG A 24 12.74 12.13 15.10
N ASP A 25 12.26 10.96 15.53
CA ASP A 25 11.29 10.87 16.62
C ASP A 25 11.97 10.73 17.99
N THR A 26 13.08 9.98 18.05
CA THR A 26 13.76 9.63 19.31
C THR A 26 15.15 10.25 19.46
N GLY A 27 15.71 10.85 18.40
CA GLY A 27 17.09 11.33 18.37
C GLY A 27 18.15 10.21 18.34
N GLU A 28 17.75 8.94 18.51
CA GLU A 28 18.67 7.81 18.49
C GLU A 28 19.42 7.71 17.16
N LEU A 29 20.71 7.43 17.23
CA LEU A 29 21.55 7.26 16.05
C LEU A 29 21.22 5.96 15.31
N ARG A 30 20.95 6.07 14.01
CA ARG A 30 20.72 4.93 13.11
C ARG A 30 21.97 4.67 12.28
N PHE A 31 22.49 3.45 12.41
CA PHE A 31 23.56 2.96 11.57
C PHE A 31 23.01 2.59 10.18
N CYS A 32 23.43 3.31 9.14
CA CYS A 32 23.05 3.05 7.76
C CYS A 32 24.30 2.80 6.92
N VAL A 33 24.25 1.85 6.00
CA VAL A 33 25.30 1.65 5.01
C VAL A 33 24.81 2.15 3.67
N ASP A 34 25.61 2.97 2.99
CA ASP A 34 25.24 3.54 1.71
C ASP A 34 25.40 2.53 0.57
N MET A 35 24.31 1.81 0.29
CA MET A 35 24.27 0.76 -0.72
C MET A 35 24.02 1.28 -2.16
N ARG A 36 24.07 2.60 -2.41
CA ARG A 36 23.70 3.17 -3.73
C ARG A 36 24.51 2.57 -4.89
N ARG A 37 25.84 2.50 -4.78
CA ARG A 37 26.71 1.93 -5.83
C ARG A 37 26.44 0.45 -6.07
N ILE A 38 26.19 -0.32 -5.00
CA ILE A 38 25.82 -1.73 -5.12
C ILE A 38 24.47 -1.88 -5.83
N ASN A 39 23.51 -1.00 -5.52
CA ASN A 39 22.19 -1.01 -6.15
C ASN A 39 22.24 -0.72 -7.65
N GLU A 40 23.20 0.09 -8.12
CA GLU A 40 23.39 0.38 -9.55
C GLU A 40 23.83 -0.86 -10.34
N VAL A 41 24.75 -1.66 -9.79
CA VAL A 41 25.30 -2.85 -10.46
C VAL A 41 24.49 -4.13 -10.22
N THR A 42 23.61 -4.13 -9.22
CA THR A 42 22.76 -5.28 -8.91
C THR A 42 21.66 -5.43 -9.97
N ARG A 43 21.22 -6.64 -10.33
CA ARG A 43 20.07 -6.82 -11.23
C ARG A 43 18.77 -6.56 -10.48
N THR A 44 17.85 -5.79 -11.06
CA THR A 44 16.58 -5.46 -10.40
C THR A 44 15.62 -6.64 -10.44
N VAL A 45 15.13 -7.06 -9.27
CA VAL A 45 14.05 -8.05 -9.14
C VAL A 45 12.72 -7.30 -9.05
N ARG A 46 11.76 -7.69 -9.90
CA ARG A 46 10.40 -7.14 -9.88
C ARG A 46 9.49 -8.12 -9.17
N TYR A 47 8.91 -7.69 -8.05
CA TYR A 47 7.84 -8.42 -7.37
C TYR A 47 6.50 -7.73 -7.68
N PRO A 48 5.47 -8.47 -8.13
CA PRO A 48 4.17 -7.89 -8.40
C PRO A 48 3.49 -7.54 -7.06
N LEU A 49 3.47 -6.25 -6.71
CA LEU A 49 2.70 -5.78 -5.57
C LEU A 49 1.23 -5.66 -5.96
N GLY A 50 0.35 -6.15 -5.09
CA GLY A 50 -1.08 -5.94 -5.23
C GLY A 50 -1.44 -4.46 -5.13
N HIS A 51 -2.48 -4.05 -5.84
CA HIS A 51 -3.01 -2.71 -5.70
C HIS A 51 -3.63 -2.55 -4.30
N ILE A 52 -3.31 -1.44 -3.63
CA ILE A 52 -3.63 -1.26 -2.21
C ILE A 52 -5.15 -1.22 -1.98
N GLN A 53 -5.91 -0.59 -2.88
CA GLN A 53 -7.37 -0.57 -2.75
C GLN A 53 -7.95 -1.99 -2.77
N ASP A 54 -7.51 -2.84 -3.69
CA ASP A 54 -7.98 -4.22 -3.83
C ASP A 54 -7.65 -5.04 -2.56
N ILE A 55 -6.53 -4.73 -1.92
CA ILE A 55 -6.15 -5.31 -0.64
C ILE A 55 -7.11 -4.85 0.46
N LEU A 56 -7.37 -3.54 0.57
CA LEU A 56 -8.26 -2.95 1.57
C LEU A 56 -9.70 -3.48 1.41
N ASP A 57 -10.19 -3.58 0.18
CA ASP A 57 -11.52 -4.09 -0.15
C ASP A 57 -11.70 -5.56 0.27
N ARG A 58 -10.63 -6.36 0.22
CA ARG A 58 -10.63 -7.77 0.67
C ARG A 58 -10.59 -7.92 2.19
N VAL A 59 -9.85 -7.06 2.88
CA VAL A 59 -9.63 -7.18 4.34
C VAL A 59 -10.72 -6.50 5.16
N ALA A 60 -11.43 -5.52 4.60
CA ALA A 60 -12.59 -4.93 5.25
C ALA A 60 -13.78 -5.92 5.28
N PRO A 61 -14.66 -5.86 6.30
CA PRO A 61 -15.79 -6.78 6.39
C PRO A 61 -16.87 -6.41 5.36
N PRO A 62 -17.57 -7.40 4.80
CA PRO A 62 -18.80 -7.19 4.04
C PRO A 62 -19.87 -6.47 4.86
N ALA A 63 -20.87 -5.90 4.18
CA ALA A 63 -21.90 -5.11 4.84
C ALA A 63 -22.77 -5.96 5.79
N GLY A 64 -22.69 -5.65 7.09
CA GLY A 64 -23.45 -6.35 8.14
C GLY A 64 -22.67 -7.47 8.82
N GLN A 65 -21.41 -7.69 8.43
CA GLN A 65 -20.49 -8.56 9.14
C GLN A 65 -19.51 -7.74 9.98
N THR A 66 -18.98 -8.36 11.04
CA THR A 66 -17.90 -7.78 11.82
C THR A 66 -16.55 -8.41 11.47
N ARG A 67 -15.47 -7.69 11.74
CA ARG A 67 -14.11 -8.23 11.71
C ARG A 67 -13.29 -7.78 12.92
N TYR A 68 -12.46 -8.71 13.39
CA TYR A 68 -11.35 -8.47 14.30
C TYR A 68 -10.05 -8.52 13.53
N TYR A 69 -9.12 -7.64 13.90
CA TYR A 69 -7.84 -7.48 13.25
C TYR A 69 -6.68 -7.62 14.23
N SER A 70 -5.58 -8.16 13.73
CA SER A 70 -4.27 -8.05 14.36
C SER A 70 -3.24 -7.63 13.31
N SER A 71 -2.38 -6.69 13.66
CA SER A 71 -1.26 -6.25 12.82
C SER A 71 0.04 -6.72 13.43
N LEU A 72 0.87 -7.40 12.65
CA LEU A 72 2.20 -7.85 13.06
C LEU A 72 3.28 -7.07 12.32
N ASP A 73 4.20 -6.47 13.08
CA ASP A 73 5.45 -5.88 12.58
C ASP A 73 6.59 -6.85 12.88
N LEU A 74 7.34 -7.26 11.86
CA LEU A 74 8.48 -8.16 12.03
C LEU A 74 9.71 -7.40 12.53
N LYS A 75 10.40 -7.97 13.54
CA LYS A 75 11.55 -7.33 14.19
C LYS A 75 12.72 -7.21 13.20
N SER A 76 12.97 -6.00 12.69
CA SER A 76 14.02 -5.75 11.70
C SER A 76 13.96 -6.78 10.56
N GLY A 77 12.79 -6.95 9.93
CA GLY A 77 12.47 -8.06 9.01
C GLY A 77 13.62 -8.52 8.12
N PHE A 78 14.28 -7.60 7.40
CA PHE A 78 15.39 -7.95 6.52
C PHE A 78 16.57 -8.65 7.22
N TRP A 79 16.91 -8.27 8.45
CA TRP A 79 18.00 -8.90 9.21
C TRP A 79 17.70 -10.34 9.65
N GLN A 80 16.48 -10.82 9.45
CA GLN A 80 16.13 -12.22 9.72
C GLN A 80 16.36 -13.12 8.50
N VAL A 81 16.63 -12.53 7.32
CA VAL A 81 16.88 -13.27 6.09
C VAL A 81 18.39 -13.42 5.90
N PRO A 82 18.96 -14.63 5.89
CA PRO A 82 20.38 -14.82 5.65
C PRO A 82 20.76 -14.42 4.21
N MET A 83 21.98 -13.91 4.03
CA MET A 83 22.55 -13.75 2.69
C MET A 83 22.78 -15.13 2.08
N ALA A 84 22.46 -15.27 0.79
CA ALA A 84 22.38 -16.57 0.12
C ALA A 84 23.73 -17.32 0.06
N ASP A 85 24.83 -16.59 -0.15
CA ASP A 85 26.15 -17.16 -0.40
C ASP A 85 27.27 -16.16 -0.02
N GLU A 86 28.52 -16.63 0.00
CA GLU A 86 29.70 -15.83 0.35
C GLU A 86 29.95 -14.66 -0.60
N ALA A 87 29.74 -14.83 -1.90
CA ALA A 87 29.92 -13.75 -2.88
C ALA A 87 28.87 -12.64 -2.68
N SER A 88 27.65 -13.01 -2.28
CA SER A 88 26.59 -12.08 -1.91
C SER A 88 26.91 -11.35 -0.60
N LYS A 89 27.47 -12.04 0.42
CA LYS A 89 27.96 -11.40 1.67
C LYS A 89 29.09 -10.40 1.40
N ASP A 90 30.01 -10.75 0.51
CA ASP A 90 31.11 -9.87 0.13
C ASP A 90 30.61 -8.56 -0.45
N ARG A 91 29.60 -8.59 -1.31
CA ARG A 91 29.01 -7.39 -1.92
C ARG A 91 28.39 -6.42 -0.90
N VAL A 92 27.97 -6.91 0.27
CA VAL A 92 27.39 -6.09 1.34
C VAL A 92 28.41 -5.73 2.43
N SER A 93 29.69 -5.72 2.06
CA SER A 93 30.79 -5.29 2.90
C SER A 93 30.86 -3.76 3.05
N PHE A 94 31.25 -3.30 4.24
CA PHE A 94 31.38 -1.89 4.60
C PHE A 94 32.56 -1.68 5.54
N HIS A 95 33.12 -0.47 5.55
CA HIS A 95 34.19 -0.11 6.47
C HIS A 95 33.70 0.90 7.52
N THR A 96 34.23 0.77 8.73
CA THR A 96 34.22 1.81 9.76
C THR A 96 35.59 2.48 9.79
N ALA A 97 35.81 3.40 10.73
CA ALA A 97 37.09 4.10 10.85
C ALA A 97 38.30 3.17 11.08
N THR A 98 38.09 1.96 11.62
CA THR A 98 39.17 1.09 12.08
C THR A 98 39.14 -0.31 11.50
N SER A 99 38.04 -0.76 10.89
CA SER A 99 37.88 -2.15 10.46
C SER A 99 36.85 -2.30 9.35
N GLN A 100 36.93 -3.42 8.64
CA GLN A 100 35.97 -3.78 7.60
C GLN A 100 35.12 -4.98 8.03
N TRP A 101 33.82 -4.88 7.75
CA TRP A 101 32.79 -5.82 8.17
C TRP A 101 31.88 -6.13 7.00
N ARG A 102 31.22 -7.29 7.01
CA ARG A 102 30.17 -7.65 6.06
C ARG A 102 28.94 -8.16 6.76
N TYR A 103 27.78 -7.99 6.15
CA TYR A 103 26.54 -8.53 6.66
C TYR A 103 26.43 -10.03 6.38
N LYS A 104 25.96 -10.79 7.37
CA LYS A 104 25.56 -12.20 7.24
C LYS A 104 24.10 -12.36 6.81
N VAL A 105 23.32 -11.32 7.05
CA VAL A 105 21.87 -11.24 6.82
C VAL A 105 21.56 -10.07 5.88
N MET A 106 20.38 -10.04 5.28
CA MET A 106 20.01 -9.04 4.28
C MET A 106 19.96 -7.63 4.91
N PRO A 107 20.86 -6.70 4.53
CA PRO A 107 20.87 -5.37 5.11
C PRO A 107 19.72 -4.50 4.58
N MET A 108 19.40 -3.47 5.36
CA MET A 108 18.55 -2.38 4.90
C MET A 108 19.28 -1.59 3.80
N GLY A 109 18.53 -1.09 2.82
CA GLY A 109 19.06 -0.23 1.76
C GLY A 109 19.42 -0.92 0.46
N LEU A 110 19.39 -2.26 0.37
CA LEU A 110 19.47 -2.93 -0.93
C LEU A 110 18.15 -2.78 -1.69
N LYS A 111 18.26 -2.54 -2.99
CA LYS A 111 17.09 -2.30 -3.85
C LYS A 111 16.13 -3.48 -3.96
N ASN A 112 16.64 -4.70 -3.80
CA ASN A 112 15.85 -5.92 -3.93
C ASN A 112 15.33 -6.45 -2.57
N SER A 113 15.76 -5.88 -1.43
CA SER A 113 15.34 -6.38 -0.11
C SER A 113 13.81 -6.47 0.04
N PRO A 114 13.02 -5.45 -0.34
CA PRO A 114 11.57 -5.52 -0.21
C PRO A 114 10.95 -6.61 -1.09
N ALA A 115 11.45 -6.80 -2.31
CA ALA A 115 10.94 -7.81 -3.24
C ALA A 115 11.22 -9.24 -2.74
N VAL A 116 12.44 -9.48 -2.25
CA VAL A 116 12.84 -10.78 -1.67
C VAL A 116 12.03 -11.06 -0.40
N PHE A 117 11.84 -10.05 0.45
CA PHE A 117 11.08 -10.21 1.69
C PHE A 117 9.59 -10.47 1.42
N ALA A 118 8.99 -9.73 0.49
CA ALA A 118 7.59 -9.96 0.10
C ALA A 118 7.37 -11.38 -0.44
N GLU A 119 8.29 -11.89 -1.26
CA GLU A 119 8.23 -13.26 -1.76
C GLU A 119 8.43 -14.30 -0.64
N LEU A 120 9.32 -14.04 0.32
CA LEU A 120 9.47 -14.88 1.51
C LEU A 120 8.16 -14.94 2.31
N MET A 121 7.57 -13.79 2.64
CA MET A 121 6.32 -13.73 3.39
C MET A 121 5.19 -14.44 2.65
N ARG A 122 5.09 -14.24 1.33
CA ARG A 122 4.10 -14.93 0.49
C ARG A 122 4.24 -16.44 0.55
N ARG A 123 5.47 -16.98 0.61
CA ARG A 123 5.72 -18.42 0.75
C ARG A 123 5.39 -18.94 2.14
N VAL A 124 5.84 -18.25 3.19
CA VAL A 124 5.62 -18.66 4.58
C VAL A 124 4.14 -18.64 4.94
N LEU A 125 3.43 -17.59 4.52
CA LEU A 125 2.01 -17.39 4.83
C LEU A 125 1.08 -17.92 3.73
N ALA A 126 1.62 -18.61 2.70
CA ALA A 126 0.82 -19.17 1.63
C ALA A 126 -0.45 -19.90 2.12
N PRO A 127 -0.41 -20.74 3.19
CA PRO A 127 -1.60 -21.47 3.64
C PRO A 127 -2.77 -20.59 4.09
N VAL A 128 -2.53 -19.33 4.47
CA VAL A 128 -3.54 -18.41 5.04
C VAL A 128 -3.82 -17.19 4.16
N LEU A 129 -3.15 -17.09 3.01
CA LEU A 129 -3.28 -15.97 2.08
C LEU A 129 -4.38 -16.25 1.02
N PRO A 130 -5.09 -15.21 0.55
CA PRO A 130 -6.06 -15.36 -0.53
C PRO A 130 -5.40 -15.79 -1.84
N GLY A 131 -5.97 -16.79 -2.52
CA GLY A 131 -5.56 -17.19 -3.88
C GLY A 131 -4.22 -17.91 -3.97
N SER A 132 -3.67 -18.39 -2.86
CA SER A 132 -2.51 -19.28 -2.87
C SER A 132 -2.91 -20.68 -3.33
N VAL A 133 -2.14 -21.23 -4.27
CA VAL A 133 -2.23 -22.64 -4.66
C VAL A 133 -1.27 -23.42 -3.76
N PRO A 134 -1.70 -24.53 -3.11
CA PRO A 134 -0.81 -25.37 -2.33
C PRO A 134 0.41 -25.81 -3.15
N VAL A 135 1.62 -25.58 -2.63
CA VAL A 135 2.83 -26.16 -3.20
C VAL A 135 2.92 -27.58 -2.68
N GLY A 136 2.66 -28.56 -3.56
CA GLY A 136 2.60 -29.98 -3.21
C GLY A 136 1.16 -30.45 -3.15
N GLY A 137 0.74 -31.12 -4.23
CA GLY A 137 -0.61 -31.65 -4.35
C GLY A 137 -0.85 -32.77 -3.34
N ASP A 138 -1.81 -32.55 -2.46
CA ASP A 138 -2.74 -33.58 -2.05
C ASP A 138 -4.13 -32.96 -2.10
N LYS A 139 -5.04 -33.57 -2.88
CA LYS A 139 -6.41 -33.07 -3.11
C LYS A 139 -7.33 -33.19 -1.87
N GLY A 140 -6.76 -33.40 -0.69
CA GLY A 140 -7.46 -33.69 0.56
C GLY A 140 -7.15 -32.74 1.72
N THR A 141 -6.16 -31.84 1.61
CA THR A 141 -5.93 -30.82 2.63
C THR A 141 -6.95 -29.70 2.45
N HIS A 142 -7.88 -29.60 3.41
CA HIS A 142 -8.79 -28.45 3.52
C HIS A 142 -7.98 -27.16 3.38
N GLN A 143 -8.27 -26.38 2.34
CA GLN A 143 -7.70 -25.05 2.18
C GLN A 143 -8.14 -24.24 3.40
N ALA A 144 -7.20 -23.82 4.24
CA ALA A 144 -7.52 -22.97 5.38
C ALA A 144 -8.20 -21.69 4.86
N GLU A 145 -9.21 -21.22 5.57
CA GLU A 145 -9.87 -19.97 5.24
C GLU A 145 -8.83 -18.85 5.19
N ALA A 146 -8.87 -18.04 4.13
CA ALA A 146 -7.93 -16.94 3.98
C ALA A 146 -8.17 -15.91 5.10
N CYS A 147 -7.26 -15.86 6.07
CA CYS A 147 -7.39 -15.06 7.29
C CYS A 147 -6.24 -14.07 7.48
N ALA A 148 -5.31 -14.00 6.54
CA ALA A 148 -4.19 -13.07 6.57
C ALA A 148 -4.00 -12.35 5.22
N MET A 149 -3.37 -11.19 5.28
CA MET A 149 -2.95 -10.39 4.15
C MET A 149 -1.57 -9.83 4.42
N VAL A 150 -0.74 -9.80 3.39
CA VAL A 150 0.64 -9.31 3.48
C VAL A 150 0.86 -8.23 2.43
N TYR A 151 1.48 -7.13 2.85
CA TYR A 151 2.01 -6.14 1.94
C TYR A 151 3.44 -5.77 2.37
N LEU A 152 4.42 -6.25 1.61
CA LEU A 152 5.84 -6.17 1.97
C LEU A 152 6.09 -6.77 3.37
N ASP A 153 6.34 -5.93 4.36
CA ASP A 153 6.69 -6.32 5.72
C ASP A 153 5.49 -6.28 6.68
N ASP A 154 4.36 -5.69 6.25
CA ASP A 154 3.15 -5.53 7.06
C ASP A 154 2.24 -6.76 6.91
N ILE A 155 1.98 -7.44 8.03
CA ILE A 155 1.08 -8.60 8.08
C ILE A 155 -0.19 -8.19 8.81
N LEU A 156 -1.34 -8.28 8.14
CA LEU A 156 -2.65 -8.09 8.74
C LEU A 156 -3.38 -9.43 8.82
N ILE A 157 -3.83 -9.79 10.01
CA ILE A 157 -4.70 -10.94 10.25
C ILE A 157 -6.10 -10.40 10.46
N PHE A 158 -7.10 -11.01 9.83
CA PHE A 158 -8.49 -10.60 9.93
C PHE A 158 -9.39 -11.82 10.12
N SER A 159 -10.46 -11.68 10.90
CA SER A 159 -11.35 -12.81 11.25
C SER A 159 -12.75 -12.30 11.60
N PRO A 160 -13.81 -13.09 11.39
CA PRO A 160 -15.19 -12.64 11.62
C PRO A 160 -15.51 -12.35 13.10
N ASP A 161 -14.97 -13.17 14.00
CA ASP A 161 -15.19 -13.07 15.45
C ASP A 161 -13.89 -13.35 16.23
N ILE A 162 -13.90 -13.06 17.53
CA ILE A 162 -12.72 -13.16 18.39
C ILE A 162 -12.25 -14.61 18.62
N ILE A 163 -13.15 -15.59 18.61
CA ILE A 163 -12.81 -17.01 18.83
C ILE A 163 -12.04 -17.51 17.61
N SER A 164 -12.58 -17.29 16.42
CA SER A 164 -11.90 -17.58 15.15
C SER A 164 -10.57 -16.80 15.05
N HIS A 165 -10.54 -15.56 15.54
CA HIS A 165 -9.32 -14.75 15.52
C HIS A 165 -8.16 -15.33 16.33
N ILE A 166 -8.44 -15.91 17.49
CA ILE A 166 -7.42 -16.59 18.30
C ILE A 166 -6.84 -17.80 17.55
N GLN A 167 -7.69 -18.56 16.86
CA GLN A 167 -7.25 -19.70 16.06
C GLN A 167 -6.38 -19.26 14.87
N HIS A 168 -6.78 -18.21 14.17
CA HIS A 168 -6.01 -17.65 13.06
C HIS A 168 -4.67 -17.06 13.51
N LEU A 169 -4.64 -16.38 14.66
CA LEU A 169 -3.39 -15.91 15.27
C LEU A 169 -2.44 -17.08 15.54
N GLN A 170 -2.95 -18.16 16.15
CA GLN A 170 -2.15 -19.34 16.44
C GLN A 170 -1.55 -19.93 15.15
N LEU A 171 -2.36 -20.10 14.11
CA LEU A 171 -1.92 -20.59 12.81
C LEU A 171 -0.81 -19.73 12.21
N VAL A 172 -0.98 -18.40 12.20
CA VAL A 172 0.03 -17.46 11.68
C VAL A 172 1.30 -17.52 12.51
N PHE A 173 1.21 -17.59 13.84
CA PHE A 173 2.38 -17.71 14.71
C PHE A 173 3.14 -19.02 14.51
N ASP A 174 2.42 -20.12 14.26
CA ASP A 174 3.03 -21.41 13.98
C ASP A 174 3.81 -21.39 12.65
N LEU A 175 3.25 -20.75 11.61
CA LEU A 175 3.94 -20.53 10.34
C LEU A 175 5.18 -19.64 10.48
N LEU A 176 5.08 -18.54 11.23
CA LEU A 176 6.22 -17.66 11.51
C LEU A 176 7.31 -18.40 12.31
N ARG A 177 6.93 -19.23 13.28
CA ARG A 177 7.87 -20.03 14.08
C ARG A 177 8.59 -21.07 13.22
N LEU A 178 7.87 -21.74 12.32
CA LEU A 178 8.45 -22.68 11.36
C LEU A 178 9.50 -22.01 10.48
N ALA A 179 9.23 -20.77 10.05
CA ALA A 179 10.17 -19.96 9.29
C ALA A 179 11.25 -19.25 10.15
N SER A 180 11.27 -19.48 11.47
CA SER A 180 12.16 -18.80 12.43
C SER A 180 12.08 -17.26 12.40
N LEU A 181 10.91 -16.72 12.03
CA LEU A 181 10.64 -15.29 11.99
C LEU A 181 10.12 -14.79 13.35
N LYS A 182 10.56 -13.58 13.72
CA LYS A 182 10.29 -12.94 15.01
C LYS A 182 9.54 -11.63 14.80
N ALA A 183 8.44 -11.48 15.51
CA ALA A 183 7.67 -10.23 15.56
C ALA A 183 8.23 -9.26 16.62
N ALA A 184 8.10 -7.96 16.37
CA ALA A 184 8.38 -6.91 17.34
C ALA A 184 7.11 -6.61 18.15
N ILE A 185 6.91 -7.33 19.25
CA ILE A 185 5.68 -7.28 20.08
C ILE A 185 5.22 -5.85 20.39
N LYS A 186 6.15 -4.93 20.71
CA LYS A 186 5.85 -3.53 21.03
C LYS A 186 5.16 -2.73 19.91
N LYS A 187 5.22 -3.23 18.67
CA LYS A 187 4.61 -2.61 17.49
C LYS A 187 3.47 -3.44 16.91
N CYS A 188 3.20 -4.61 17.50
CA CYS A 188 2.09 -5.44 17.08
C CYS A 188 0.83 -4.99 17.81
N GLU A 189 -0.30 -5.05 17.13
CA GLU A 189 -1.62 -4.79 17.68
C GLU A 189 -2.46 -6.04 17.53
N PHE A 190 -3.22 -6.41 18.58
CA PHE A 190 -3.94 -7.68 18.61
C PHE A 190 -5.43 -7.49 18.91
N GLY A 191 -6.26 -8.25 18.19
CA GLY A 191 -7.71 -8.37 18.44
C GLY A 191 -8.49 -7.06 18.41
N GLN A 192 -8.07 -6.10 17.58
CA GLN A 192 -8.70 -4.78 17.48
C GLN A 192 -9.84 -4.82 16.46
N GLN A 193 -10.96 -4.16 16.76
CA GLN A 193 -12.02 -3.94 15.77
C GLN A 193 -11.74 -2.70 14.90
N ARG A 194 -10.81 -1.84 15.31
CA ARG A 194 -10.37 -0.68 14.52
C ARG A 194 -8.85 -0.66 14.48
N ILE A 195 -8.26 -0.74 13.29
CA ILE A 195 -6.80 -0.87 13.14
C ILE A 195 -6.26 0.01 12.02
N GLN A 196 -5.01 0.46 12.15
CA GLN A 196 -4.31 1.14 11.06
C GLN A 196 -3.57 0.14 10.18
N PHE A 197 -3.82 0.17 8.87
CA PHE A 197 -3.14 -0.68 7.89
C PHE A 197 -2.91 0.09 6.58
N LEU A 198 -1.69 0.03 6.03
CA LEU A 198 -1.31 0.70 4.78
C LEU A 198 -1.73 2.18 4.69
N GLY A 199 -1.61 2.93 5.79
CA GLY A 199 -1.96 4.34 5.85
C GLY A 199 -3.47 4.64 5.92
N HIS A 200 -4.30 3.61 6.08
CA HIS A 200 -5.76 3.68 6.24
C HIS A 200 -6.16 3.17 7.63
N VAL A 201 -7.35 3.53 8.08
CA VAL A 201 -8.01 2.97 9.25
C VAL A 201 -9.13 2.07 8.76
N LEU A 202 -9.08 0.82 9.18
CA LEU A 202 -10.11 -0.18 8.93
C LEU A 202 -11.03 -0.22 10.15
N ASP A 203 -12.34 -0.07 9.93
CA ASP A 203 -13.37 -0.28 10.93
C ASP A 203 -14.07 -1.62 10.67
N GLY A 204 -13.80 -2.57 11.55
CA GLY A 204 -14.35 -3.91 11.53
C GLY A 204 -15.79 -4.00 12.00
N ILE A 205 -16.38 -2.94 12.57
CA ILE A 205 -17.79 -2.93 12.99
C ILE A 205 -18.66 -2.42 11.83
N ASN A 206 -18.27 -1.29 11.26
CA ASN A 206 -19.07 -0.62 10.23
C ASN A 206 -18.69 -1.04 8.80
N GLY A 207 -17.54 -1.70 8.62
CA GLY A 207 -16.98 -2.06 7.31
C GLY A 207 -16.48 -0.86 6.53
N THR A 208 -16.00 0.14 7.26
CA THR A 208 -15.57 1.40 6.69
C THR A 208 -14.06 1.48 6.58
N VAL A 209 -13.60 2.14 5.53
CA VAL A 209 -12.19 2.41 5.28
C VAL A 209 -12.03 3.93 5.19
N ALA A 210 -11.06 4.46 5.91
CA ALA A 210 -10.77 5.89 5.91
C ALA A 210 -9.26 6.15 5.85
N PRO A 211 -8.80 7.28 5.30
CA PRO A 211 -7.40 7.69 5.43
C PRO A 211 -7.00 7.84 6.91
N SER A 212 -5.76 7.47 7.25
CA SER A 212 -5.33 7.58 8.65
C SER A 212 -5.25 9.04 9.13
N PRO A 213 -5.68 9.35 10.38
CA PRO A 213 -5.66 10.72 10.90
C PRO A 213 -4.28 11.37 10.83
N ARG A 214 -3.22 10.59 11.00
CA ARG A 214 -1.83 11.06 10.84
C ARG A 214 -1.56 11.56 9.42
N ASN A 215 -1.98 10.82 8.41
CA ASN A 215 -1.75 11.20 7.00
C ASN A 215 -2.66 12.37 6.60
N VAL A 216 -3.90 12.38 7.10
CA VAL A 216 -4.84 13.51 6.93
C VAL A 216 -4.27 14.78 7.56
N ALA A 217 -3.70 14.72 8.75
CA ALA A 217 -3.08 15.88 9.42
C ALA A 217 -1.90 16.45 8.60
N VAL A 218 -1.09 15.58 7.98
CA VAL A 218 0.00 16.02 7.09
C VAL A 218 -0.55 16.73 5.85
N ILE A 219 -1.65 16.23 5.26
CA ILE A 219 -2.31 16.87 4.12
C ILE A 219 -2.95 18.21 4.53
N ALA A 220 -3.58 18.27 5.70
CA ALA A 220 -4.19 19.47 6.25
C ALA A 220 -3.15 20.59 6.49
N ALA A 221 -1.98 20.24 7.04
CA ALA A 221 -0.89 21.17 7.29
C ALA A 221 -0.03 21.48 6.05
N TYR A 222 -0.30 20.84 4.90
CA TYR A 222 0.51 21.01 3.69
C TYR A 222 0.43 22.46 3.18
N PRO A 223 1.57 23.13 2.93
CA PRO A 223 1.60 24.51 2.43
C PRO A 223 1.34 24.56 0.91
N SER A 224 0.87 25.71 0.41
CA SER A 224 0.68 25.90 -1.03
C SER A 224 2.00 25.71 -1.80
N PRO A 225 2.03 24.82 -2.82
CA PRO A 225 3.22 24.58 -3.63
C PRO A 225 3.76 25.83 -4.31
N ARG A 226 5.09 25.98 -4.31
CA ARG A 226 5.82 27.10 -4.93
C ARG A 226 6.61 26.69 -6.18
N ASN A 227 6.65 25.41 -6.51
CA ASN A 227 7.31 24.91 -7.70
C ASN A 227 6.75 23.57 -8.17
N VAL A 228 7.08 23.19 -9.41
CA VAL A 228 6.65 21.94 -10.08
C VAL A 228 7.01 20.70 -9.25
N ARG A 229 8.16 20.69 -8.57
CA ARG A 229 8.58 19.56 -7.73
C ARG A 229 7.63 19.37 -6.54
N GLN A 230 7.23 20.46 -5.89
CA GLN A 230 6.26 20.43 -4.79
C GLN A 230 4.86 20.03 -5.26
N VAL A 231 4.42 20.49 -6.44
CA VAL A 231 3.14 20.06 -7.03
C VAL A 231 3.15 18.57 -7.34
N ARG A 232 4.24 18.04 -7.90
CA ARG A 232 4.38 16.61 -8.16
C ARG A 232 4.35 15.78 -6.88
N ALA A 233 5.01 16.25 -5.82
CA ALA A 233 4.97 15.61 -4.51
C ALA A 233 3.57 15.63 -3.89
N LEU A 234 2.87 16.77 -3.98
CA LEU A 234 1.48 16.92 -3.53
C LEU A 234 0.55 15.95 -4.28
N LEU A 235 0.59 15.95 -5.61
CA LEU A 235 -0.26 15.08 -6.43
C LEU A 235 0.03 13.60 -6.21
N GLY A 236 1.29 13.23 -5.92
CA GLY A 236 1.61 11.87 -5.49
C GLY A 236 0.97 11.49 -4.15
N THR A 237 1.01 12.41 -3.17
CA THR A 237 0.45 12.19 -1.83
C THR A 237 -1.07 12.14 -1.84
N VAL A 238 -1.72 13.10 -2.49
CA VAL A 238 -3.18 13.18 -2.60
C VAL A 238 -3.72 12.12 -3.56
N GLY A 239 -2.98 11.82 -4.63
CA GLY A 239 -3.37 10.79 -5.60
C GLY A 239 -3.43 9.38 -5.01
N TYR A 240 -2.70 9.11 -3.91
CA TYR A 240 -2.84 7.89 -3.14
C TYR A 240 -4.26 7.69 -2.58
N TYR A 241 -4.93 8.78 -2.21
CA TYR A 241 -6.30 8.78 -1.68
C TYR A 241 -7.35 9.21 -2.72
N ARG A 242 -7.04 9.12 -4.02
CA ARG A 242 -7.95 9.57 -5.10
C ARG A 242 -9.33 8.91 -5.05
N SER A 243 -9.43 7.68 -4.55
CA SER A 243 -10.68 6.92 -4.44
C SER A 243 -11.66 7.54 -3.44
N PHE A 244 -11.18 8.36 -2.51
CA PHE A 244 -11.96 9.06 -1.48
C PHE A 244 -12.46 10.43 -1.94
N VAL A 245 -12.00 10.93 -3.10
CA VAL A 245 -12.30 12.28 -3.58
C VAL A 245 -13.22 12.20 -4.82
N PRO A 246 -14.50 12.58 -4.68
CA PRO A 246 -15.42 12.68 -5.82
C PRO A 246 -14.86 13.62 -6.89
N GLY A 247 -14.82 13.16 -8.14
CA GLY A 247 -14.36 13.99 -9.26
C GLY A 247 -12.88 14.41 -9.19
N PHE A 248 -12.02 13.64 -8.51
CA PHE A 248 -10.60 13.95 -8.31
C PHE A 248 -9.89 14.54 -9.54
N SER A 249 -10.04 13.91 -10.71
CA SER A 249 -9.39 14.32 -11.96
C SER A 249 -9.81 15.71 -12.45
N LEU A 250 -11.04 16.12 -12.16
CA LEU A 250 -11.54 17.45 -12.49
C LEU A 250 -10.94 18.50 -11.58
N ILE A 251 -10.98 18.25 -10.27
CA ILE A 251 -10.46 19.16 -9.24
C ILE A 251 -8.95 19.33 -9.42
N ALA A 252 -8.21 18.23 -9.63
CA ALA A 252 -6.76 18.26 -9.77
C ALA A 252 -6.27 18.77 -11.15
N ARG A 253 -7.16 19.05 -12.10
CA ARG A 253 -6.78 19.44 -13.47
C ARG A 253 -5.86 20.67 -13.54
N PRO A 254 -6.13 21.79 -12.84
CA PRO A 254 -5.26 22.96 -12.87
C PRO A 254 -3.85 22.65 -12.35
N LEU A 255 -3.72 21.66 -11.47
CA LEU A 255 -2.44 21.21 -10.91
C LEU A 255 -1.68 20.31 -11.89
N PHE A 256 -2.38 19.40 -12.59
CA PHE A 256 -1.77 18.58 -13.65
C PHE A 256 -1.30 19.42 -14.83
N ASP A 257 -2.01 20.49 -15.16
CA ASP A 257 -1.62 21.37 -16.26
C ASP A 257 -0.26 22.07 -16.00
N LEU A 258 0.11 22.30 -14.72
CA LEU A 258 1.45 22.77 -14.33
C LEU A 258 2.57 21.74 -14.52
N LEU A 259 2.23 20.46 -14.67
CA LEU A 259 3.21 19.39 -14.87
C LEU A 259 3.51 19.11 -16.36
N LYS A 260 2.80 19.77 -17.28
CA LYS A 260 3.02 19.60 -18.72
C LYS A 260 4.40 20.10 -19.12
N LYS A 261 4.95 19.47 -20.16
CA LYS A 261 6.22 19.91 -20.76
C LYS A 261 6.08 21.36 -21.24
N ASP A 262 7.08 22.18 -20.94
CA ASP A 262 7.17 23.60 -21.32
C ASP A 262 6.06 24.51 -20.76
N ALA A 263 5.28 24.05 -19.77
CA ALA A 263 4.28 24.88 -19.12
C ALA A 263 4.96 25.94 -18.22
N PRO A 264 4.60 27.23 -18.35
CA PRO A 264 5.10 28.26 -17.44
C PRO A 264 4.56 28.02 -16.04
N TRP A 265 5.40 28.22 -15.03
CA TRP A 265 4.97 28.14 -13.64
C TRP A 265 4.05 29.32 -13.32
N ALA A 266 2.77 29.03 -13.06
CA ALA A 266 1.78 30.04 -12.66
C ALA A 266 0.86 29.46 -11.59
N TRP A 267 1.07 29.88 -10.34
CA TRP A 267 0.19 29.52 -9.23
C TRP A 267 -0.86 30.62 -9.02
N GLY A 268 -2.01 30.47 -9.66
CA GLY A 268 -3.12 31.43 -9.60
C GLY A 268 -4.30 30.96 -8.74
N PRO A 269 -5.41 31.72 -8.75
CA PRO A 269 -6.61 31.39 -7.99
C PRO A 269 -7.17 30.00 -8.29
N SER A 270 -7.12 29.57 -9.56
CA SER A 270 -7.64 28.25 -9.96
C SER A 270 -6.82 27.08 -9.37
N GLN A 271 -5.49 27.23 -9.27
CA GLN A 271 -4.60 26.24 -8.67
C GLN A 271 -4.77 26.21 -7.15
N GLU A 272 -4.87 27.37 -6.52
CA GLU A 272 -5.10 27.47 -5.08
C GLU A 272 -6.47 26.90 -4.69
N GLN A 273 -7.52 27.22 -5.45
CA GLN A 273 -8.86 26.66 -5.22
C GLN A 273 -8.86 25.13 -5.39
N ALA A 274 -8.24 24.60 -6.44
CA ALA A 274 -8.07 23.16 -6.63
C ALA A 274 -7.35 22.51 -5.43
N PHE A 275 -6.26 23.13 -4.97
CA PHE A 275 -5.50 22.66 -3.82
C PHE A 275 -6.33 22.63 -2.54
N GLN A 276 -7.02 23.72 -2.20
CA GLN A 276 -7.86 23.78 -1.01
C GLN A 276 -9.05 22.83 -1.09
N THR A 277 -9.64 22.65 -2.27
CA THR A 277 -10.74 21.68 -2.48
C THR A 277 -10.26 20.25 -2.24
N LEU A 278 -9.09 19.88 -2.77
CA LEU A 278 -8.51 18.55 -2.53
C LEU A 278 -8.18 18.32 -1.06
N LYS A 279 -7.64 19.34 -0.37
CA LYS A 279 -7.41 19.27 1.07
C LYS A 279 -8.71 19.08 1.83
N GLY A 280 -9.71 19.90 1.56
CA GLY A 280 -11.05 19.82 2.16
C GLY A 280 -11.72 18.47 1.94
N ALA A 281 -11.64 17.90 0.74
CA ALA A 281 -12.21 16.59 0.43
C ALA A 281 -11.55 15.44 1.20
N LEU A 282 -10.24 15.52 1.49
CA LEU A 282 -9.52 14.51 2.26
C LEU A 282 -9.58 14.71 3.77
N THR A 283 -9.92 15.91 4.23
CA THR A 283 -10.09 16.22 5.66
C THR A 283 -11.55 16.17 6.12
N SER A 284 -12.49 16.32 5.19
CA SER A 284 -13.89 15.99 5.44
C SER A 284 -14.04 14.46 5.53
N GLU A 285 -15.21 13.98 5.91
CA GLU A 285 -15.43 12.58 6.23
C GLU A 285 -16.12 11.82 5.06
N PRO A 286 -15.49 11.58 3.88
CA PRO A 286 -16.00 10.60 2.95
C PRO A 286 -15.54 9.22 3.41
N ILE A 287 -16.43 8.52 4.08
CA ILE A 287 -16.21 7.16 4.52
C ILE A 287 -16.56 6.23 3.35
N LEU A 288 -15.55 5.65 2.70
CA LEU A 288 -15.79 4.56 1.77
C LEU A 288 -16.17 3.33 2.57
N ARG A 289 -17.19 2.62 2.10
CA ARG A 289 -17.55 1.31 2.62
C ARG A 289 -16.95 0.23 1.72
N ALA A 290 -16.46 -0.84 2.32
CA ALA A 290 -15.98 -1.98 1.56
C ALA A 290 -17.09 -2.57 0.67
N PRO A 291 -16.75 -3.07 -0.53
CA PRO A 291 -17.72 -3.70 -1.40
C PRO A 291 -18.28 -4.98 -0.77
N ASP A 292 -19.59 -5.13 -0.82
CA ASP A 292 -20.30 -6.38 -0.54
C ASP A 292 -20.64 -7.05 -1.87
N PHE A 293 -19.87 -8.07 -2.24
CA PHE A 293 -20.02 -8.74 -3.54
C PHE A 293 -21.35 -9.50 -3.70
N ASP A 294 -22.07 -9.75 -2.60
CA ASP A 294 -23.38 -10.42 -2.61
C ASP A 294 -24.54 -9.42 -2.85
N ARG A 295 -24.26 -8.11 -2.93
CA ARG A 295 -25.24 -7.06 -3.14
C ARG A 295 -25.12 -6.39 -4.50
N HIS A 296 -26.23 -5.83 -4.96
CA HIS A 296 -26.26 -5.04 -6.20
C HIS A 296 -25.41 -3.76 -6.06
N PHE A 297 -24.61 -3.50 -7.09
CA PHE A 297 -23.87 -2.26 -7.24
C PHE A 297 -24.68 -1.25 -8.04
N TYR A 298 -24.61 0.01 -7.62
CA TYR A 298 -25.14 1.16 -8.33
C TYR A 298 -23.97 1.98 -8.85
N VAL A 299 -24.00 2.30 -10.14
CA VAL A 299 -22.99 3.18 -10.75
C VAL A 299 -23.68 4.48 -11.13
N GLN A 300 -23.27 5.56 -10.47
CA GLN A 300 -23.69 6.92 -10.81
C GLN A 300 -22.56 7.58 -11.60
N THR A 301 -22.83 8.00 -12.83
CA THR A 301 -21.82 8.62 -13.70
C THR A 301 -22.20 10.06 -14.00
N ASP A 302 -21.19 10.93 -14.03
CA ASP A 302 -21.32 12.30 -14.50
C ASP A 302 -20.25 12.59 -15.55
N PHE A 303 -20.58 13.46 -16.50
CA PHE A 303 -19.74 13.79 -17.64
C PHE A 303 -19.68 15.30 -17.85
N CYS A 304 -18.49 15.79 -18.16
CA CYS A 304 -18.32 17.07 -18.80
C CYS A 304 -17.37 16.92 -20.00
N GLN A 305 -17.34 17.93 -20.87
CA GLN A 305 -16.55 17.93 -22.11
C GLN A 305 -15.05 17.63 -21.93
N SER A 306 -14.53 17.71 -20.70
CA SER A 306 -13.12 17.49 -20.39
C SER A 306 -12.81 16.27 -19.53
N ALA A 307 -13.79 15.70 -18.84
CA ALA A 307 -13.59 14.55 -17.97
C ALA A 307 -14.89 13.79 -17.70
N VAL A 308 -14.72 12.57 -17.20
CA VAL A 308 -15.79 11.71 -16.70
C VAL A 308 -15.52 11.44 -15.23
N ALA A 309 -16.59 11.39 -14.43
CA ALA A 309 -16.58 10.93 -13.05
C ALA A 309 -17.60 9.80 -12.85
N ALA A 310 -17.30 8.89 -11.93
CA ALA A 310 -18.20 7.83 -11.52
C ALA A 310 -18.13 7.63 -10.01
N CYS A 311 -19.27 7.38 -9.39
CA CYS A 311 -19.42 6.89 -8.03
C CYS A 311 -19.96 5.47 -8.10
N LEU A 312 -19.19 4.51 -7.59
CA LEU A 312 -19.67 3.16 -7.31
C LEU A 312 -20.28 3.19 -5.90
N ALA A 313 -21.55 2.82 -5.78
CA ALA A 313 -22.28 2.84 -4.53
C ALA A 313 -23.05 1.52 -4.30
N GLN A 314 -23.35 1.23 -3.04
CA GLN A 314 -24.20 0.11 -2.64
C GLN A 314 -25.20 0.53 -1.57
N LYS A 315 -26.37 -0.11 -1.54
CA LYS A 315 -27.35 0.10 -0.48
C LYS A 315 -27.03 -0.77 0.74
N GLY A 316 -26.87 -0.11 1.88
CA GLY A 316 -26.73 -0.79 3.18
C GLY A 316 -28.02 -1.48 3.61
N ALA A 317 -27.92 -2.26 4.70
CA ALA A 317 -29.09 -2.92 5.29
C ALA A 317 -30.16 -1.93 5.80
N ASP A 318 -29.78 -0.68 6.05
CA ASP A 318 -30.63 0.42 6.45
C ASP A 318 -31.28 1.16 5.25
N GLY A 319 -31.07 0.66 4.02
CA GLY A 319 -31.61 1.24 2.80
C GLY A 319 -30.87 2.49 2.29
N LYS A 320 -29.85 2.98 2.99
CA LYS A 320 -29.06 4.13 2.57
C LYS A 320 -28.00 3.73 1.54
N GLU A 321 -27.71 4.63 0.60
CA GLU A 321 -26.63 4.46 -0.37
C GLU A 321 -25.29 4.90 0.25
N TYR A 322 -24.29 4.04 0.14
CA TYR A 322 -22.92 4.29 0.58
C TYR A 322 -21.99 4.22 -0.61
N ALA A 323 -21.03 5.14 -0.67
CA ALA A 323 -19.98 5.11 -1.68
C ALA A 323 -18.98 3.98 -1.36
N VAL A 324 -18.71 3.14 -2.36
CA VAL A 324 -17.67 2.11 -2.34
C VAL A 324 -16.38 2.68 -2.91
N GLN A 325 -16.49 3.40 -4.04
CA GLN A 325 -15.32 3.99 -4.69
C GLN A 325 -15.72 5.17 -5.58
N PHE A 326 -14.92 6.23 -5.54
CA PHE A 326 -14.96 7.27 -6.57
C PHE A 326 -13.91 7.02 -7.65
N ALA A 327 -14.33 7.16 -8.90
CA ALA A 327 -13.45 7.13 -10.05
C ALA A 327 -13.60 8.40 -10.87
N SER A 328 -12.52 8.81 -11.49
CA SER A 328 -12.54 9.96 -12.39
C SER A 328 -11.43 9.82 -13.42
N LYS A 329 -11.68 10.30 -14.63
CA LYS A 329 -10.72 10.22 -15.72
C LYS A 329 -10.83 11.43 -16.62
N LYS A 330 -9.68 12.02 -16.93
CA LYS A 330 -9.55 13.06 -17.96
C LYS A 330 -9.74 12.44 -19.35
N LEU A 331 -10.51 13.11 -20.19
CA LEU A 331 -10.70 12.71 -21.58
C LEU A 331 -9.47 13.09 -22.40
N THR A 332 -9.10 12.24 -23.36
CA THR A 332 -8.07 12.59 -24.35
C THR A 332 -8.65 13.61 -25.35
N PRO A 333 -7.82 14.36 -26.11
CA PRO A 333 -8.33 15.31 -27.10
C PRO A 333 -9.35 14.71 -28.07
N ALA A 334 -9.13 13.46 -28.51
CA ALA A 334 -10.08 12.75 -29.36
C ALA A 334 -11.42 12.45 -28.65
N GLN A 335 -11.38 12.15 -27.35
CA GLN A 335 -12.57 11.86 -26.55
C GLN A 335 -13.37 13.12 -26.17
N MET A 336 -12.73 14.29 -26.13
CA MET A 336 -13.43 15.56 -25.90
C MET A 336 -14.35 15.94 -27.07
N CYS A 337 -14.15 15.34 -28.24
CA CYS A 337 -15.00 15.52 -29.42
C CYS A 337 -16.20 14.55 -29.44
N TRP A 338 -16.35 13.68 -28.44
CA TRP A 338 -17.48 12.76 -28.35
C TRP A 338 -18.76 13.51 -27.98
N SER A 339 -19.90 13.03 -28.49
CA SER A 339 -21.21 13.47 -28.01
C SER A 339 -21.38 13.03 -26.54
N SER A 340 -22.21 13.74 -25.78
CA SER A 340 -22.46 13.42 -24.36
C SER A 340 -22.88 11.96 -24.18
N ALA A 341 -23.71 11.42 -25.08
CA ALA A 341 -24.12 10.02 -25.05
C ALA A 341 -22.94 9.04 -25.26
N ALA A 342 -22.08 9.31 -26.25
CA ALA A 342 -20.90 8.47 -26.51
C ALA A 342 -19.88 8.54 -25.37
N ALA A 343 -19.74 9.71 -24.72
CA ALA A 343 -18.85 9.87 -23.58
C ALA A 343 -19.38 9.18 -22.31
N VAL A 344 -20.69 9.23 -22.05
CA VAL A 344 -21.33 8.45 -20.97
C VAL A 344 -21.13 6.95 -21.21
N VAL A 345 -21.35 6.44 -22.42
CA VAL A 345 -21.07 5.02 -22.74
C VAL A 345 -19.59 4.69 -22.53
N SER A 346 -18.67 5.60 -22.89
CA SER A 346 -17.25 5.38 -22.68
C SER A 346 -16.81 5.29 -21.21
N SER A 347 -17.58 5.93 -20.30
CA SER A 347 -17.35 5.85 -18.86
C SER A 347 -17.48 4.41 -18.34
N PHE A 348 -18.34 3.61 -18.99
CA PHE A 348 -18.53 2.19 -18.69
C PHE A 348 -17.49 1.28 -19.37
N VAL A 349 -16.91 1.69 -20.51
CA VAL A 349 -16.21 0.75 -21.40
C VAL A 349 -14.68 0.72 -21.23
N ARG A 350 -14.00 1.76 -20.71
CA ARG A 350 -12.50 1.75 -20.74
C ARG A 350 -11.76 2.66 -19.73
N THR A 351 -11.13 2.03 -18.74
CA THR A 351 -9.92 2.52 -18.06
C THR A 351 -8.75 1.58 -18.39
N ASN A 352 -7.66 2.13 -18.92
CA ASN A 352 -6.47 1.35 -19.32
C ASN A 352 -5.56 0.96 -18.14
N ASP A 353 -5.98 1.21 -16.89
CA ASP A 353 -5.31 0.77 -15.66
C ASP A 353 -6.07 -0.37 -14.96
N GLY A 354 -6.70 -1.23 -15.75
CA GLY A 354 -7.62 -2.26 -15.27
C GLY A 354 -9.07 -1.91 -15.61
N PRO A 355 -9.87 -2.89 -16.05
CA PRO A 355 -11.21 -2.63 -16.53
C PRO A 355 -12.20 -2.42 -15.39
N PHE A 356 -13.01 -1.34 -15.47
CA PHE A 356 -14.15 -1.09 -14.59
C PHE A 356 -15.20 -2.23 -14.60
N LEU A 357 -15.17 -3.13 -15.60
CA LEU A 357 -16.27 -4.04 -15.91
C LEU A 357 -15.86 -5.46 -16.35
N ARG A 358 -14.61 -5.91 -16.16
CA ARG A 358 -14.19 -7.25 -16.65
C ARG A 358 -14.17 -8.37 -15.61
N PHE A 359 -14.72 -8.14 -14.42
CA PHE A 359 -15.03 -9.21 -13.46
C PHE A 359 -16.53 -9.55 -13.36
N TRP A 360 -17.40 -8.88 -14.12
CA TRP A 360 -18.83 -8.91 -13.85
C TRP A 360 -19.69 -9.44 -15.01
N THR A 361 -19.10 -10.21 -15.92
CA THR A 361 -19.84 -10.89 -17.01
C THR A 361 -19.58 -12.40 -17.11
N ASN A 362 -18.86 -13.01 -16.17
CA ASN A 362 -18.83 -14.47 -16.06
C ASN A 362 -19.53 -14.86 -14.76
N ALA A 363 -20.86 -14.91 -14.83
CA ALA A 363 -21.64 -15.88 -14.07
C ALA A 363 -21.32 -17.30 -14.59
#